data_AF-A0A1G2WHA7-F1
#
_entry.id   AF-A0A1G2WHA7-F1
#
_cell.length_a   1.000
_cell.length_b   1.000
_cell.length_c   1.000
_cell.angle_alpha   90.00
_cell.angle_beta   90.00
_cell.angle_gamma   90.00
#
_symmetry.space_group_name_H-M   'P 1'
#
loop_
_entity.id
_entity.type
_entity.pdbx_description
1 polymer ?
#
loop_
_entity_poly.entity_id
_entity_poly.type
_entity_poly.pdbx_seq_one_letter_code
_entity_poly.pdbx_strand_id
1 'polypeptide(L)'
;MKDRQFIVGPETVRMLELGHPWVLVDRYTKRWPQAKFGEVVPLIDEQGKVLAMALLEPHAQVVARVLEFSPMKLGKEWLQGKVVRARQLREQYVDLSGTTAFRLINGEGDGLPGITVDRYGDYLMVQLYAESWKPHLPMLVQILDDEFHPRGIYEKRRPQKTRELEAVSDSKKYSRLLAGSACSGRLLVQENGLNFNVELEEGLNTGLFLDQRANRLDLMGRVEGKTVLNLFAYTGAFSVAAVCAGATRVTSVDASGYYLGWAEENFSINRQNPRRHEFIVDDCLNALRQLQGEGRLFDVVLMDPPSFSTTKKSRF
;
A
#
# COMPACT_ATOMS: atom_id res chain seq x y z
N MET A 1 17.02 41.62 0.38
CA MET A 1 16.38 40.36 0.84
C MET A 1 17.37 39.26 0.49
N LYS A 2 18.00 38.61 1.47
CA LYS A 2 18.94 37.51 1.15
C LYS A 2 18.15 36.42 0.43
N ASP A 3 18.60 36.00 -0.74
CA ASP A 3 17.94 34.97 -1.53
C ASP A 3 17.75 33.72 -0.67
N ARG A 4 16.52 33.19 -0.65
CA ARG A 4 16.18 31.98 0.09
C ARG A 4 16.84 30.79 -0.60
N GLN A 5 18.01 30.40 -0.12
CA GLN A 5 18.79 29.31 -0.69
C GLN A 5 18.62 28.00 0.09
N PHE A 6 18.31 26.92 -0.63
CA PHE A 6 18.18 25.56 -0.07
C PHE A 6 19.42 24.75 -0.41
N ILE A 7 20.52 25.09 0.26
CA ILE A 7 21.84 24.47 0.05
C ILE A 7 21.85 23.07 0.67
N VAL A 8 22.31 22.07 -0.07
CA VAL A 8 22.52 20.69 0.43
C VAL A 8 24.01 20.38 0.62
N GLY A 9 24.32 19.51 1.58
CA GLY A 9 25.70 19.10 1.85
C GLY A 9 26.27 18.13 0.79
N PRO A 10 27.61 17.95 0.72
CA PRO A 10 28.27 17.12 -0.29
C PRO A 10 27.78 15.67 -0.37
N GLU A 11 27.40 15.08 0.76
CA GLU A 11 26.84 13.71 0.80
C GLU A 11 25.47 13.66 0.11
N THR A 12 24.60 14.62 0.40
CA THR A 12 23.30 14.76 -0.28
C THR A 12 23.51 15.03 -1.77
N VAL A 13 24.47 15.87 -2.17
CA VAL A 13 24.81 16.09 -3.59
C VAL A 13 25.12 14.75 -4.29
N ARG A 14 26.02 13.95 -3.70
CA ARG A 14 26.38 12.63 -4.24
C ARG A 14 25.17 11.71 -4.35
N MET A 15 24.28 11.70 -3.35
CA MET A 15 23.06 10.87 -3.40
C MET A 15 22.09 11.33 -4.50
N LEU A 16 21.94 12.65 -4.69
CA LEU A 16 21.14 13.20 -5.78
C LEU A 16 21.70 12.85 -7.15
N GLU A 17 23.03 12.88 -7.34
CA GLU A 17 23.69 12.47 -8.58
C GLU A 17 23.48 11.00 -8.91
N LEU A 18 23.30 10.15 -7.89
CA LEU A 18 22.91 8.75 -8.04
C LEU A 18 21.40 8.54 -8.27
N GLY A 19 20.62 9.62 -8.34
CA GLY A 19 19.18 9.57 -8.55
C GLY A 19 18.36 9.33 -7.27
N HIS A 20 18.96 9.44 -6.08
CA HIS A 20 18.23 9.22 -4.84
C HIS A 20 17.16 10.31 -4.62
N PRO A 21 15.89 9.94 -4.36
CA PRO A 21 14.80 10.90 -4.36
C PRO A 21 14.64 11.67 -3.03
N TRP A 22 15.38 11.31 -1.98
CA TRP A 22 15.18 11.90 -0.65
C TRP A 22 16.36 12.75 -0.21
N VAL A 23 16.03 13.86 0.46
CA VAL A 23 16.95 14.68 1.22
C VAL A 23 16.67 14.47 2.71
N LEU A 24 17.66 13.96 3.44
CA LEU A 24 17.56 13.72 4.87
C LEU A 24 17.93 14.97 5.68
N VAL A 25 17.41 15.06 6.89
CA VAL A 25 17.80 16.10 7.84
C VAL A 25 19.30 15.99 8.17
N ASP A 26 20.02 17.10 8.07
CA ASP A 26 21.45 17.19 8.35
C ASP A 26 21.82 18.61 8.84
N ARG A 27 23.11 18.94 8.91
CA ARG A 27 23.58 20.27 9.36
C ARG A 27 23.32 21.39 8.35
N TYR A 28 23.16 21.07 7.06
CA TYR A 28 22.88 22.03 6.00
C TYR A 28 21.38 22.35 5.94
N THR A 29 20.54 21.32 5.94
CA THR A 29 19.09 21.47 5.86
C THR A 29 18.49 22.13 7.10
N LYS A 30 19.14 22.00 8.27
CA LYS A 30 18.81 22.78 9.49
C LYS A 30 19.00 24.30 9.34
N ARG A 31 19.76 24.76 8.33
CA ARG A 31 19.99 26.18 8.03
C ARG A 31 19.11 26.71 6.91
N TRP A 32 18.23 25.87 6.35
CA TRP A 32 17.32 26.30 5.30
C TRP A 32 16.41 27.44 5.78
N PRO A 33 16.08 28.38 4.88
CA PRO A 33 15.15 29.45 5.20
C PRO A 33 13.76 28.89 5.49
N GLN A 34 12.94 29.68 6.18
CA GLN A 34 11.52 29.34 6.33
C GLN A 34 10.85 29.26 4.96
N ALA A 35 10.14 28.16 4.74
CA ALA A 35 9.41 27.84 3.52
C ALA A 35 8.05 27.25 3.87
N LYS A 36 7.11 27.30 2.93
CA LYS A 36 5.80 26.70 3.13
C LYS A 36 5.91 25.19 3.04
N PHE A 37 5.15 24.52 3.89
CA PHE A 37 4.96 23.08 3.83
C PHE A 37 4.33 22.70 2.48
N GLY A 38 4.91 21.74 1.76
CA GLY A 38 4.50 21.40 0.39
C GLY A 38 4.94 22.39 -0.69
N GLU A 39 5.83 23.34 -0.38
CA GLU A 39 6.44 24.21 -1.39
C GLU A 39 7.47 23.43 -2.22
N VAL A 40 7.55 23.72 -3.52
CA VAL A 40 8.59 23.16 -4.39
C VAL A 40 9.72 24.16 -4.50
N VAL A 41 10.94 23.73 -4.16
CA VAL A 41 12.13 24.58 -4.10
C VAL A 41 13.29 23.98 -4.89
N PRO A 42 14.19 24.82 -5.44
CA PRO A 42 15.42 24.34 -6.04
C PRO A 42 16.41 23.94 -4.94
N LEU A 43 16.93 22.72 -5.02
CA LEU A 43 18.09 22.28 -4.24
C LEU A 43 19.36 22.71 -4.96
N ILE A 44 20.27 23.35 -4.24
CA ILE A 44 21.54 23.83 -4.80
C ILE A 44 22.74 23.29 -4.01
N ASP A 45 23.88 23.15 -4.67
CA ASP A 45 25.16 22.92 -3.97
C ASP A 45 25.72 24.22 -3.35
N GLU A 46 26.85 24.11 -2.65
CA GLU A 46 27.52 25.27 -2.03
C GLU A 46 28.05 26.29 -3.06
N GLN A 47 28.17 25.90 -4.33
CA GLN A 47 28.60 26.76 -5.43
C GLN A 47 27.40 27.45 -6.13
N GLY A 48 26.17 27.11 -5.73
CA GLY A 48 24.94 27.69 -6.27
C GLY A 48 24.40 26.98 -7.53
N LYS A 49 24.95 25.83 -7.91
CA LYS A 49 24.43 25.02 -9.02
C LYS A 49 23.12 24.36 -8.60
N VAL A 50 22.08 24.47 -9.42
CA VAL A 50 20.81 23.77 -9.21
C VAL A 50 20.99 22.29 -9.52
N LEU A 51 20.57 21.45 -8.57
CA LEU A 51 20.69 19.99 -8.65
C LEU A 51 19.34 19.32 -8.94
N ALA A 52 18.27 19.82 -8.32
CA ALA A 52 16.93 19.25 -8.44
C ALA A 52 15.85 20.23 -7.97
N MET A 53 14.60 19.95 -8.34
CA MET A 53 13.41 20.58 -7.79
C MET A 53 12.75 19.61 -6.80
N ALA A 54 12.53 20.04 -5.56
CA ALA A 54 12.08 19.16 -4.49
C ALA A 54 10.89 19.73 -3.72
N LEU A 55 9.96 18.85 -3.35
CA LEU A 55 8.82 19.13 -2.49
C LEU A 55 9.28 19.13 -1.02
N LEU A 56 9.04 20.24 -0.32
CA LEU A 56 9.46 20.40 1.07
C LEU A 56 8.49 19.78 2.07
N GLU A 57 9.05 19.06 3.03
CA GLU A 57 8.39 18.57 4.22
C GLU A 57 9.17 19.00 5.48
N PRO A 58 9.05 20.27 5.89
CA PRO A 58 9.72 20.76 7.08
C PRO A 58 9.44 19.88 8.30
N HIS A 59 10.47 19.69 9.14
CA HIS A 59 10.41 18.94 10.41
C HIS A 59 10.27 17.41 10.30
N ALA A 60 10.26 16.83 9.09
CA ALA A 60 10.37 15.39 8.89
C ALA A 60 11.84 14.90 8.85
N GLN A 61 12.06 13.60 8.99
CA GLN A 61 13.39 13.00 8.78
C GLN A 61 13.84 13.12 7.31
N VAL A 62 12.89 12.94 6.39
CA VAL A 62 13.04 13.30 4.97
C VAL A 62 12.48 14.71 4.79
N VAL A 63 13.37 15.70 4.78
CA VAL A 63 12.98 17.13 4.78
C VAL A 63 12.55 17.63 3.40
N ALA A 64 12.95 16.92 2.34
CA ALA A 64 12.50 17.19 0.98
C ALA A 64 12.52 15.93 0.12
N ARG A 65 11.63 15.88 -0.87
CA ARG A 65 11.54 14.79 -1.86
C ARG A 65 11.68 15.36 -3.26
N VAL A 66 12.63 14.85 -4.03
CA VAL A 66 12.92 15.28 -5.39
C VAL A 66 11.77 14.91 -6.32
N LEU A 67 11.26 15.90 -7.06
CA LEU A 67 10.24 15.71 -8.09
C LEU A 67 10.87 15.58 -9.48
N GLU A 68 11.88 16.40 -9.79
CA GLU A 68 12.60 16.41 -11.07
C GLU A 68 14.05 16.88 -10.88
N PHE A 69 14.95 16.38 -11.75
CA PHE A 69 16.33 16.88 -11.86
C PHE A 69 16.48 18.02 -12.89
N SER A 70 15.36 18.44 -13.48
CA SER A 70 15.29 19.57 -14.42
C SER A 70 14.35 20.66 -13.89
N PRO A 71 14.48 21.91 -14.35
CA PRO A 71 13.59 22.99 -13.95
C PRO A 71 12.13 22.63 -14.24
N MET A 72 11.26 22.82 -13.25
CA MET A 72 9.84 22.45 -13.33
C MET A 72 8.98 23.37 -12.46
N LYS A 73 7.68 23.40 -12.74
CA LYS A 73 6.66 24.02 -11.88
C LYS A 73 5.59 23.00 -11.53
N LEU A 74 5.27 22.88 -10.24
CA LEU A 74 4.22 21.96 -9.80
C LEU A 74 2.88 22.59 -10.14
N GLY A 75 2.14 21.92 -11.02
CA GLY A 75 0.86 22.37 -11.53
C GLY A 75 0.09 21.21 -12.17
N LYS A 76 -1.14 21.49 -12.61
CA LYS A 76 -2.07 20.47 -13.12
C LYS A 76 -1.42 19.64 -14.24
N GLU A 77 -0.81 20.30 -15.22
CA GLU A 77 -0.18 19.65 -16.39
C GLU A 77 0.93 18.66 -16.01
N TRP A 78 1.86 19.07 -15.13
CA TRP A 78 2.95 18.20 -14.69
C TRP A 78 2.41 16.99 -13.92
N LEU A 79 1.48 17.23 -12.99
CA LEU A 79 0.91 16.17 -12.14
C LEU A 79 0.06 15.19 -12.97
N GLN A 80 -0.73 15.70 -13.91
CA GLN A 80 -1.50 14.91 -14.86
C GLN A 80 -0.57 14.06 -15.73
N GLY A 81 0.54 14.61 -16.22
CA GLY A 81 1.56 13.87 -16.95
C GLY A 81 2.12 12.68 -16.16
N LYS A 82 2.38 12.85 -14.84
CA LYS A 82 2.82 11.74 -13.96
C LYS A 82 1.73 10.67 -13.80
N VAL A 83 0.49 11.07 -13.57
CA VAL A 83 -0.65 10.16 -13.42
C VAL A 83 -0.90 9.35 -14.71
N VAL A 84 -0.91 10.01 -15.86
CA VAL A 84 -1.07 9.37 -17.17
C VAL A 84 0.07 8.40 -17.45
N ARG A 85 1.31 8.79 -17.15
CA ARG A 85 2.46 7.89 -17.31
C ARG A 85 2.34 6.66 -16.39
N ALA A 86 1.96 6.84 -15.13
CA ALA A 86 1.78 5.72 -14.19
C ALA A 86 0.70 4.74 -14.69
N ARG A 87 -0.42 5.26 -15.23
CA ARG A 87 -1.45 4.47 -15.90
C ARG A 87 -0.90 3.68 -17.09
N GLN A 88 -0.22 4.35 -18.02
CA GLN A 88 0.35 3.73 -19.22
C GLN A 88 1.31 2.59 -18.86
N LEU A 89 2.13 2.75 -17.81
CA LEU A 89 3.01 1.68 -17.34
C LEU A 89 2.23 0.44 -16.89
N ARG A 90 1.07 0.60 -16.23
CA ARG A 90 0.24 -0.53 -15.82
C ARG A 90 -0.41 -1.18 -17.02
N GLU A 91 -0.99 -0.39 -17.93
CA GLU A 91 -1.64 -0.89 -19.14
C GLU A 91 -0.66 -1.62 -20.08
N GLN A 92 0.61 -1.20 -20.12
CA GLN A 92 1.62 -1.77 -21.01
C GLN A 92 2.30 -3.02 -20.46
N TYR A 93 2.62 -3.04 -19.16
CA TYR A 93 3.53 -4.06 -18.59
C TYR A 93 2.87 -4.99 -17.59
N VAL A 94 1.64 -4.70 -17.15
CA VAL A 94 0.93 -5.53 -16.17
C VAL A 94 -0.23 -6.24 -16.87
N ASP A 95 -0.29 -7.56 -16.74
CA ASP A 95 -1.50 -8.29 -17.11
C ASP A 95 -2.61 -7.96 -16.11
N LEU A 96 -3.58 -7.18 -16.56
CA LEU A 96 -4.76 -6.79 -15.80
C LEU A 96 -5.99 -7.66 -16.15
N SER A 97 -5.83 -8.67 -17.00
CA SER A 97 -6.90 -9.62 -17.29
C SER A 97 -7.38 -10.29 -16.01
N GLY A 98 -8.69 -10.21 -15.73
CA GLY A 98 -9.27 -10.72 -14.49
C GLY A 98 -8.73 -10.05 -13.22
N THR A 99 -8.16 -8.83 -13.31
CA THR A 99 -7.63 -8.09 -12.18
C THR A 99 -8.15 -6.66 -12.17
N THR A 100 -9.03 -6.36 -11.21
CA THR A 100 -9.58 -5.01 -10.98
C THR A 100 -9.04 -4.37 -9.70
N ALA A 101 -8.20 -5.06 -8.94
CA ALA A 101 -7.48 -4.52 -7.79
C ALA A 101 -5.96 -4.51 -8.01
N PHE A 102 -5.34 -3.33 -8.04
CA PHE A 102 -3.90 -3.17 -8.26
C PHE A 102 -3.39 -1.79 -7.86
N ARG A 103 -2.07 -1.67 -7.65
CA ARG A 103 -1.44 -0.37 -7.41
C ARG A 103 -1.26 0.42 -8.71
N LEU A 104 -1.92 1.57 -8.79
CA LEU A 104 -1.88 2.49 -9.92
C LEU A 104 -0.69 3.46 -9.83
N ILE A 105 -0.40 4.01 -8.64
CA ILE A 105 0.75 4.88 -8.38
C ILE A 105 1.51 4.34 -7.17
N ASN A 106 2.83 4.19 -7.29
CA ASN A 106 3.73 3.60 -6.30
C ASN A 106 4.89 4.54 -5.94
N GLY A 107 4.56 5.73 -5.44
CA GLY A 107 5.51 6.65 -4.84
C GLY A 107 6.61 7.11 -5.80
N GLU A 108 7.83 7.03 -5.30
CA GLU A 108 9.07 7.35 -5.99
C GLU A 108 9.19 6.61 -7.34
N GLY A 109 8.73 5.36 -7.42
CA GLY A 109 8.80 4.55 -8.64
C GLY A 109 7.99 5.12 -9.81
N ASP A 110 7.00 5.95 -9.53
CA ASP A 110 6.17 6.64 -10.53
C ASP A 110 6.45 8.14 -10.61
N GLY A 111 7.52 8.61 -9.95
CA GLY A 111 7.88 10.03 -9.90
C GLY A 111 6.92 10.88 -9.07
N LEU A 112 6.19 10.27 -8.14
CA LEU A 112 5.28 10.93 -7.19
C LEU A 112 5.68 10.53 -5.75
N PRO A 113 6.88 10.92 -5.29
CA PRO A 113 7.48 10.41 -4.06
C PRO A 113 6.58 10.65 -2.85
N GLY A 114 6.27 9.59 -2.12
CA GLY A 114 5.38 9.64 -0.95
C GLY A 114 3.87 9.67 -1.25
N ILE A 115 3.43 9.46 -2.49
CA ILE A 115 2.01 9.19 -2.82
C ILE A 115 1.87 7.75 -3.31
N THR A 116 0.89 7.02 -2.79
CA THR A 116 0.39 5.83 -3.48
C THR A 116 -1.08 5.99 -3.83
N VAL A 117 -1.47 5.38 -4.96
CA VAL A 117 -2.87 5.25 -5.36
C VAL A 117 -3.11 3.80 -5.72
N ASP A 118 -4.01 3.15 -4.99
CA ASP A 118 -4.47 1.80 -5.28
C ASP A 118 -5.85 1.87 -5.95
N ARG A 119 -6.08 1.03 -6.96
CA ARG A 119 -7.37 0.84 -7.61
C ARG A 119 -8.04 -0.39 -7.00
N TYR A 120 -9.33 -0.28 -6.67
CA TYR A 120 -10.20 -1.36 -6.23
C TYR A 120 -11.50 -1.28 -7.03
N GLY A 121 -11.61 -2.06 -8.12
CA GLY A 121 -12.75 -1.98 -9.03
C GLY A 121 -12.89 -0.57 -9.62
N ASP A 122 -14.02 0.07 -9.34
CA ASP A 122 -14.33 1.43 -9.77
C ASP A 122 -13.95 2.50 -8.74
N TYR A 123 -13.24 2.14 -7.68
CA TYR A 123 -12.81 3.05 -6.62
C TYR A 123 -11.28 3.24 -6.64
N LEU A 124 -10.84 4.43 -6.24
CA LEU A 124 -9.44 4.75 -6.02
C LEU A 124 -9.18 5.05 -4.55
N MET A 125 -8.02 4.63 -4.05
CA MET A 125 -7.58 4.88 -2.68
C MET A 125 -6.21 5.54 -2.69
N VAL A 126 -6.18 6.80 -2.27
CA VAL A 126 -4.97 7.61 -2.09
C VAL A 126 -4.41 7.39 -0.69
N GLN A 127 -3.10 7.21 -0.58
CA GLN A 127 -2.35 7.25 0.67
C GLN A 127 -1.20 8.26 0.54
N LEU A 128 -1.10 9.16 1.50
CA LEU A 128 -0.01 10.12 1.62
C LEU A 128 0.97 9.62 2.67
N TYR A 129 2.15 9.16 2.23
CA TYR A 129 3.31 8.86 3.08
C TYR A 129 4.18 10.10 3.30
N ALA A 130 4.06 11.09 2.42
CA ALA A 130 4.63 12.41 2.56
C ALA A 130 3.49 13.41 2.70
N GLU A 131 3.36 13.96 3.91
CA GLU A 131 2.27 14.87 4.24
C GLU A 131 2.36 16.18 3.45
N SER A 132 3.54 16.52 2.94
CA SER A 132 3.81 17.66 2.05
C SER A 132 2.96 17.69 0.77
N TRP A 133 2.30 16.58 0.41
CA TRP A 133 1.32 16.54 -0.68
C TRP A 133 -0.07 17.05 -0.30
N LYS A 134 -0.40 17.19 1.00
CA LYS A 134 -1.73 17.65 1.46
C LYS A 134 -2.24 18.92 0.76
N PRO A 135 -1.43 19.99 0.57
CA PRO A 135 -1.87 21.20 -0.13
C PRO A 135 -2.23 20.95 -1.61
N HIS A 136 -1.66 19.91 -2.22
CA HIS A 136 -1.83 19.55 -3.63
C HIS A 136 -2.85 18.43 -3.84
N LEU A 137 -3.35 17.82 -2.75
CA LEU A 137 -4.32 16.73 -2.81
C LEU A 137 -5.59 17.09 -3.60
N PRO A 138 -6.21 18.28 -3.47
CA PRO A 138 -7.38 18.63 -4.29
C PRO A 138 -7.09 18.60 -5.80
N MET A 139 -5.90 19.04 -6.21
CA MET A 139 -5.48 18.99 -7.61
C MET A 139 -5.29 17.54 -8.08
N LEU A 140 -4.65 16.70 -7.25
CA LEU A 140 -4.49 15.27 -7.54
C LEU A 140 -5.86 14.58 -7.67
N VAL A 141 -6.79 14.84 -6.75
CA VAL A 141 -8.13 14.26 -6.77
C VAL A 141 -8.87 14.62 -8.05
N GLN A 142 -8.82 15.89 -8.48
CA GLN A 142 -9.44 16.30 -9.74
C GLN A 142 -8.82 15.58 -10.94
N ILE A 143 -7.49 15.46 -10.98
CA ILE A 143 -6.80 14.74 -12.06
C ILE A 143 -7.20 13.26 -12.07
N LEU A 144 -7.26 12.61 -10.90
CA LEU A 144 -7.68 11.21 -10.80
C LEU A 144 -9.14 11.03 -11.26
N ASP A 145 -10.01 11.99 -10.96
CA ASP A 145 -11.40 11.99 -11.42
C ASP A 145 -11.47 12.13 -12.95
N ASP A 146 -10.79 13.15 -13.51
CA ASP A 146 -10.71 13.43 -14.95
C ASP A 146 -10.13 12.24 -15.75
N GLU A 147 -9.11 11.55 -15.22
CA GLU A 147 -8.39 10.50 -15.94
C GLU A 147 -9.04 9.11 -15.85
N PHE A 148 -9.68 8.79 -14.71
CA PHE A 148 -10.16 7.42 -14.44
C PHE A 148 -11.67 7.32 -14.28
N HIS A 149 -12.38 8.43 -14.12
CA HIS A 149 -13.82 8.49 -13.89
C HIS A 149 -14.30 7.47 -12.83
N PRO A 150 -13.67 7.41 -11.63
CA PRO A 150 -14.01 6.43 -10.62
C PRO A 150 -15.38 6.75 -10.00
N ARG A 151 -16.01 5.73 -9.42
CA ARG A 151 -17.24 5.92 -8.62
C ARG A 151 -16.98 6.71 -7.34
N GLY A 152 -15.79 6.57 -6.77
CA GLY A 152 -15.36 7.32 -5.59
C GLY A 152 -13.85 7.27 -5.36
N ILE A 153 -13.32 8.33 -4.75
CA ILE A 153 -11.92 8.44 -4.38
C ILE A 153 -11.83 8.59 -2.87
N TYR A 154 -11.07 7.70 -2.24
CA TYR A 154 -10.84 7.69 -0.79
C TYR A 154 -9.42 8.14 -0.46
N GLU A 155 -9.25 8.79 0.70
CA GLU A 155 -7.96 8.89 1.36
C GLU A 155 -7.91 7.88 2.50
N LYS A 156 -6.91 6.99 2.52
CA LYS A 156 -6.62 6.13 3.66
C LYS A 156 -5.56 6.79 4.53
N ARG A 157 -5.89 7.02 5.80
CA ARG A 157 -4.96 7.57 6.78
C ARG A 157 -4.22 6.43 7.46
N ARG A 158 -2.89 6.49 7.44
CA ARG A 158 -2.04 5.63 8.26
C ARG A 158 -1.48 6.42 9.43
N PRO A 159 -2.03 6.28 10.63
CA PRO A 159 -1.43 6.93 11.78
C PRO A 159 -0.04 6.36 12.07
N GLN A 160 0.96 7.24 12.23
CA GLN A 160 2.35 6.87 12.54
C GLN A 160 2.49 6.11 13.88
N LYS A 161 1.50 6.26 14.76
CA LYS A 161 1.36 5.49 16.00
C LYS A 161 0.02 4.77 16.00
N THR A 162 -0.05 3.66 15.28
CA THR A 162 -1.22 2.78 15.19
C THR A 162 -1.79 2.40 16.57
N ARG A 163 -0.94 2.29 17.60
CA ARG A 163 -1.32 1.97 18.99
C ARG A 163 -2.06 3.07 19.75
N GLU A 164 -1.80 4.35 19.49
CA GLU A 164 -2.39 5.44 20.29
C GLU A 164 -3.83 5.76 19.83
N LEU A 165 -4.22 5.37 18.62
CA LEU A 165 -5.56 5.66 18.07
C LEU A 165 -6.57 4.53 18.27
N GLU A 166 -6.15 3.28 18.38
CA GLU A 166 -7.03 2.17 18.79
C GLU A 166 -7.61 2.37 20.20
N ALA A 167 -6.98 3.21 21.03
CA ALA A 167 -7.41 3.50 22.39
C ALA A 167 -8.30 4.76 22.55
N VAL A 168 -8.41 5.61 21.50
CA VAL A 168 -8.93 6.99 21.65
C VAL A 168 -10.14 7.31 20.74
N SER A 169 -10.44 6.47 19.73
CA SER A 169 -11.54 6.72 18.79
C SER A 169 -12.56 5.58 18.80
N ASP A 170 -13.81 5.88 19.18
CA ASP A 170 -14.96 4.98 18.97
C ASP A 170 -15.26 4.74 17.47
N SER A 171 -14.69 5.56 16.58
CA SER A 171 -14.80 5.37 15.13
C SER A 171 -13.67 4.47 14.60
N LYS A 172 -14.04 3.33 14.00
CA LYS A 172 -13.12 2.42 13.28
C LYS A 172 -12.84 2.86 11.84
N LYS A 173 -13.19 4.11 11.49
CA LYS A 173 -13.03 4.67 10.14
C LYS A 173 -11.63 5.26 10.00
N TYR A 174 -10.80 4.61 9.18
CA TYR A 174 -9.44 5.06 8.87
C TYR A 174 -9.34 5.70 7.49
N SER A 175 -10.44 5.77 6.76
CA SER A 175 -10.52 6.43 5.45
C SER A 175 -11.58 7.52 5.44
N ARG A 176 -11.42 8.49 4.52
CA ARG A 176 -12.46 9.47 4.19
C ARG A 176 -12.68 9.54 2.69
N LEU A 177 -13.93 9.75 2.28
CA LEU A 177 -14.25 10.03 0.89
C LEU A 177 -13.77 11.44 0.53
N LEU A 178 -13.02 11.55 -0.57
CA LEU A 178 -12.52 12.82 -1.13
C LEU A 178 -13.41 13.32 -2.27
N ALA A 179 -13.92 12.43 -3.11
CA ALA A 179 -14.76 12.73 -4.26
C ALA A 179 -15.66 11.54 -4.62
N GLY A 180 -16.75 11.81 -5.35
CA GLY A 180 -17.69 10.81 -5.84
C GLY A 180 -18.66 10.31 -4.76
N SER A 181 -19.07 9.05 -4.87
CA SER A 181 -20.02 8.39 -3.97
C SER A 181 -19.33 7.36 -3.08
N ALA A 182 -19.77 7.23 -1.84
CA ALA A 182 -19.26 6.21 -0.93
C ALA A 182 -19.62 4.79 -1.41
N CYS A 183 -18.73 3.82 -1.17
CA CYS A 183 -19.02 2.41 -1.33
C CYS A 183 -19.93 1.93 -0.19
N SER A 184 -21.02 1.25 -0.54
CA SER A 184 -21.91 0.64 0.44
C SER A 184 -21.38 -0.74 0.85
N GLY A 185 -20.69 -0.80 1.99
CA GLY A 185 -20.16 -2.05 2.55
C GLY A 185 -18.94 -2.60 1.80
N ARG A 186 -18.67 -3.89 1.97
CA ARG A 186 -17.54 -4.58 1.33
C ARG A 186 -17.70 -4.57 -0.20
N LEU A 187 -16.64 -4.14 -0.87
CA LEU A 187 -16.55 -4.11 -2.32
C LEU A 187 -15.99 -5.42 -2.84
N LEU A 188 -16.64 -6.00 -3.85
CA LEU A 188 -16.11 -7.14 -4.58
C LEU A 188 -15.11 -6.66 -5.63
N VAL A 189 -13.88 -7.18 -5.59
CA VAL A 189 -12.83 -6.94 -6.59
C VAL A 189 -12.30 -8.25 -7.14
N GLN A 190 -11.58 -8.16 -8.25
CA GLN A 190 -10.94 -9.30 -8.88
C GLN A 190 -9.41 -9.18 -8.87
N GLU A 191 -8.75 -10.31 -8.69
CA GLU A 191 -7.31 -10.46 -8.83
C GLU A 191 -6.98 -11.86 -9.35
N ASN A 192 -6.22 -11.96 -10.44
CA ASN A 192 -5.86 -13.23 -11.08
C ASN A 192 -7.08 -14.11 -11.43
N GLY A 193 -8.21 -13.50 -11.78
CA GLY A 193 -9.47 -14.19 -12.06
C GLY A 193 -10.22 -14.69 -10.81
N LEU A 194 -9.71 -14.45 -9.61
CA LEU A 194 -10.35 -14.75 -8.34
C LEU A 194 -11.04 -13.52 -7.78
N ASN A 195 -12.07 -13.72 -6.96
CA ASN A 195 -12.85 -12.64 -6.38
C ASN A 195 -12.51 -12.45 -4.90
N PHE A 196 -12.40 -11.21 -4.45
CA PHE A 196 -12.11 -10.86 -3.06
C PHE A 196 -13.00 -9.73 -2.59
N ASN A 197 -13.51 -9.84 -1.35
CA ASN A 197 -14.13 -8.71 -0.68
C ASN A 197 -13.05 -7.79 -0.09
N VAL A 198 -13.17 -6.48 -0.30
CA VAL A 198 -12.34 -5.44 0.32
C VAL A 198 -13.19 -4.43 1.09
N GLU A 199 -12.63 -3.85 2.16
CA GLU A 199 -13.26 -2.81 2.97
C GLU A 199 -12.50 -1.49 2.79
N LEU A 200 -13.19 -0.47 2.26
CA LEU A 200 -12.55 0.80 1.90
C LEU A 200 -12.56 1.83 3.03
N GLU A 201 -13.50 1.74 3.99
CA GLU A 201 -13.66 2.75 5.04
C GLU A 201 -13.07 2.31 6.39
N GLU A 202 -13.37 1.09 6.79
CA GLU A 202 -13.06 0.59 8.12
C GLU A 202 -11.73 -0.20 8.18
N GLY A 203 -11.16 -0.28 9.38
CA GLY A 203 -9.95 -1.05 9.65
C GLY A 203 -8.66 -0.42 9.10
N LEU A 204 -7.50 -0.94 9.48
CA LEU A 204 -6.20 -0.41 9.05
C LEU A 204 -5.82 -0.84 7.63
N ASN A 205 -6.27 -2.01 7.20
CA ASN A 205 -6.02 -2.61 5.90
C ASN A 205 -7.34 -2.86 5.17
N THR A 206 -7.26 -3.02 3.85
CA THR A 206 -8.42 -3.12 2.97
C THR A 206 -8.95 -4.54 2.80
N GLY A 207 -8.32 -5.56 3.37
CA GLY A 207 -8.71 -6.96 3.16
C GLY A 207 -7.94 -7.67 2.04
N LEU A 208 -7.11 -6.97 1.26
CA LEU A 208 -6.27 -7.57 0.23
C LEU A 208 -4.95 -6.80 0.08
N PHE A 209 -3.81 -7.50 0.26
CA PHE A 209 -2.47 -6.94 0.03
C PHE A 209 -2.08 -7.13 -1.43
N LEU A 210 -2.13 -6.04 -2.20
CA LEU A 210 -1.99 -6.03 -3.68
C LEU A 210 -0.56 -6.33 -4.17
N ASP A 211 0.44 -6.11 -3.32
CA ASP A 211 1.84 -6.44 -3.55
C ASP A 211 2.09 -7.96 -3.61
N GLN A 212 1.25 -8.74 -2.93
CA GLN A 212 1.31 -10.20 -2.94
C GLN A 212 0.63 -10.86 -4.16
N ARG A 213 0.12 -10.09 -5.14
CA ARG A 213 -0.60 -10.62 -6.32
C ARG A 213 0.19 -11.66 -7.10
N ALA A 214 1.45 -11.34 -7.41
CA ALA A 214 2.32 -12.21 -8.20
C ALA A 214 2.66 -13.51 -7.45
N ASN A 215 2.85 -13.41 -6.13
CA ASN A 215 3.13 -14.57 -5.27
C ASN A 215 1.90 -15.49 -5.17
N ARG A 216 0.69 -14.91 -5.12
CA ARG A 216 -0.56 -15.69 -5.22
C ARG A 216 -0.70 -16.40 -6.56
N LEU A 217 -0.36 -15.73 -7.66
CA LEU A 217 -0.39 -16.34 -9.00
C LEU A 217 0.63 -17.48 -9.12
N ASP A 218 1.85 -17.28 -8.64
CA ASP A 218 2.90 -18.32 -8.61
C ASP A 218 2.46 -19.54 -7.79
N LEU A 219 1.83 -19.32 -6.63
CA LEU A 219 1.29 -20.38 -5.81
C LEU A 219 0.26 -21.23 -6.56
N MET A 220 -0.65 -20.61 -7.31
CA MET A 220 -1.68 -21.32 -8.07
C MET A 220 -1.07 -22.35 -9.03
N GLY A 221 0.11 -22.07 -9.61
CA GLY A 221 0.81 -23.02 -10.48
C GLY A 221 1.45 -24.21 -9.77
N ARG A 222 1.39 -24.31 -8.43
CA ARG A 222 2.16 -25.29 -7.63
C ARG A 222 1.34 -26.19 -6.74
N VAL A 223 0.03 -25.96 -6.60
CA VAL A 223 -0.79 -26.50 -5.49
C VAL A 223 -1.87 -27.49 -5.91
N GLU A 224 -2.04 -27.77 -7.19
CA GLU A 224 -2.99 -28.79 -7.66
C GLU A 224 -2.73 -30.14 -6.99
N GLY A 225 -3.79 -30.75 -6.43
CA GLY A 225 -3.72 -32.03 -5.74
C GLY A 225 -3.12 -32.00 -4.32
N LYS A 226 -2.59 -30.86 -3.87
CA LYS A 226 -1.79 -30.74 -2.64
C LYS A 226 -2.56 -30.27 -1.42
N THR A 227 -2.03 -30.60 -0.26
CA THR A 227 -2.42 -30.04 1.04
C THR A 227 -1.61 -28.79 1.36
N VAL A 228 -2.27 -27.72 1.80
CA VAL A 228 -1.64 -26.41 2.02
C VAL A 228 -1.91 -25.92 3.45
N LEU A 229 -0.86 -25.51 4.15
CA LEU A 229 -0.94 -24.75 5.40
C LEU A 229 -0.63 -23.27 5.10
N ASN A 230 -1.55 -22.37 5.44
CA ASN A 230 -1.37 -20.93 5.33
C ASN A 230 -1.34 -20.30 6.74
N LEU A 231 -0.15 -19.90 7.19
CA LEU A 231 0.05 -19.21 8.47
C LEU A 231 -0.02 -17.70 8.26
N PHE A 232 -0.60 -16.98 9.24
CA PHE A 232 -0.90 -15.54 9.15
C PHE A 232 -1.88 -15.26 8.00
N ALA A 233 -2.92 -16.09 7.92
CA ALA A 233 -3.78 -16.18 6.75
C ALA A 233 -4.57 -14.90 6.44
N TYR A 234 -4.74 -14.01 7.43
CA TYR A 234 -5.53 -12.78 7.29
C TYR A 234 -6.93 -13.09 6.72
N THR A 235 -7.33 -12.44 5.63
CA THR A 235 -8.60 -12.67 4.92
C THR A 235 -8.54 -13.85 3.93
N GLY A 236 -7.51 -14.68 4.01
CA GLY A 236 -7.40 -15.93 3.27
C GLY A 236 -7.03 -15.80 1.80
N ALA A 237 -6.43 -14.69 1.36
CA ALA A 237 -6.15 -14.47 -0.07
C ALA A 237 -5.31 -15.59 -0.72
N PHE A 238 -4.25 -16.04 -0.04
CA PHE A 238 -3.47 -17.20 -0.47
C PHE A 238 -4.24 -18.53 -0.36
N SER A 239 -5.07 -18.69 0.67
CA SER A 239 -5.89 -19.88 0.86
C SER A 239 -6.91 -20.05 -0.27
N VAL A 240 -7.57 -18.97 -0.67
CA VAL A 240 -8.51 -18.91 -1.80
C VAL A 240 -7.80 -19.22 -3.11
N ALA A 241 -6.61 -18.61 -3.33
CA ALA A 241 -5.79 -18.92 -4.50
C ALA A 241 -5.43 -20.41 -4.57
N ALA A 242 -5.03 -21.00 -3.44
CA ALA A 242 -4.70 -22.42 -3.38
C ALA A 242 -5.89 -23.33 -3.68
N VAL A 243 -7.03 -23.13 -3.04
CA VAL A 243 -8.22 -23.99 -3.28
C VAL A 243 -8.76 -23.84 -4.70
N CYS A 244 -8.77 -22.63 -5.26
CA CYS A 244 -9.27 -22.41 -6.62
C CYS A 244 -8.33 -22.98 -7.68
N ALA A 245 -7.05 -23.17 -7.34
CA ALA A 245 -6.06 -23.85 -8.16
C ALA A 245 -5.97 -25.37 -7.92
N GLY A 246 -6.93 -25.95 -7.19
CA GLY A 246 -7.05 -27.40 -7.05
C GLY A 246 -6.34 -28.02 -5.85
N ALA A 247 -5.96 -27.23 -4.84
CA ALA A 247 -5.52 -27.79 -3.56
C ALA A 247 -6.62 -28.66 -2.93
N THR A 248 -6.28 -29.85 -2.46
CA THR A 248 -7.23 -30.84 -1.93
C THR A 248 -7.73 -30.48 -0.54
N ARG A 249 -6.88 -29.85 0.27
CA ARG A 249 -7.17 -29.37 1.62
C ARG A 249 -6.34 -28.12 1.89
N VAL A 250 -6.95 -27.13 2.52
CA VAL A 250 -6.26 -25.90 2.95
C VAL A 250 -6.55 -25.72 4.44
N THR A 251 -5.51 -25.51 5.23
CA THR A 251 -5.60 -25.14 6.64
C THR A 251 -5.10 -23.71 6.77
N SER A 252 -5.98 -22.81 7.20
CA SER A 252 -5.68 -21.38 7.37
C SER A 252 -5.61 -21.05 8.86
N VAL A 253 -4.51 -20.42 9.28
CA VAL A 253 -4.29 -20.06 10.68
C VAL A 253 -4.13 -18.55 10.78
N ASP A 254 -4.89 -17.92 11.68
CA ASP A 254 -4.76 -16.50 11.99
C ASP A 254 -5.20 -16.24 13.44
N ALA A 255 -4.63 -15.23 14.09
CA ALA A 255 -5.01 -14.87 15.46
C ALA A 255 -6.41 -14.23 15.55
N SER A 256 -6.98 -13.78 14.42
CA SER A 256 -8.25 -13.08 14.35
C SER A 256 -9.35 -13.95 13.78
N GLY A 257 -10.31 -14.34 14.62
CA GLY A 257 -11.54 -15.00 14.16
C GLY A 257 -12.37 -14.12 13.21
N TYR A 258 -12.29 -12.80 13.33
CA TYR A 258 -12.94 -11.87 12.39
C TYR A 258 -12.36 -12.00 10.97
N TYR A 259 -11.04 -12.09 10.83
CA TYR A 259 -10.41 -12.23 9.51
C TYR A 259 -10.58 -13.64 8.94
N LEU A 260 -10.59 -14.69 9.78
CA LEU A 260 -10.93 -16.04 9.31
C LEU A 260 -12.39 -16.17 8.88
N GLY A 261 -13.34 -15.51 9.54
CA GLY A 261 -14.72 -15.41 9.03
C GLY A 261 -14.78 -14.72 7.67
N TRP A 262 -14.00 -13.66 7.46
CA TRP A 262 -13.85 -13.03 6.14
C TRP A 262 -13.19 -13.98 5.12
N ALA A 263 -12.21 -14.78 5.53
CA ALA A 263 -11.62 -15.81 4.68
C ALA A 263 -12.68 -16.83 4.21
N GLU A 264 -13.56 -17.30 5.09
CA GLU A 264 -14.67 -18.19 4.74
C GLU A 264 -15.64 -17.56 3.72
N GLU A 265 -15.92 -16.25 3.85
CA GLU A 265 -16.71 -15.52 2.85
C GLU A 265 -15.99 -15.48 1.49
N ASN A 266 -14.69 -15.20 1.47
CA ASN A 266 -13.91 -15.17 0.23
C ASN A 266 -13.87 -16.57 -0.44
N PHE A 267 -13.82 -17.66 0.33
CA PHE A 267 -13.99 -19.02 -0.21
C PHE A 267 -15.36 -19.16 -0.90
N SER A 268 -16.42 -18.77 -0.19
CA SER A 268 -17.80 -18.93 -0.65
C SER A 268 -18.08 -18.15 -1.95
N ILE A 269 -17.56 -16.94 -2.07
CA ILE A 269 -17.69 -16.09 -3.26
C ILE A 269 -17.00 -16.71 -4.47
N ASN A 270 -15.91 -17.45 -4.27
CA ASN A 270 -15.24 -18.23 -5.32
C ASN A 270 -15.82 -19.64 -5.49
N ARG A 271 -17.05 -19.86 -5.00
CA ARG A 271 -17.80 -21.13 -5.12
C ARG A 271 -17.08 -22.32 -4.48
N GLN A 272 -16.23 -22.06 -3.50
CA GLN A 272 -15.57 -23.08 -2.70
C GLN A 272 -16.32 -23.25 -1.39
N ASN A 273 -16.51 -24.50 -0.95
CA ASN A 273 -17.20 -24.79 0.31
C ASN A 273 -16.19 -24.71 1.48
N PRO A 274 -16.26 -23.69 2.37
CA PRO A 274 -15.30 -23.53 3.45
C PRO A 274 -15.26 -24.74 4.40
N ARG A 275 -16.38 -25.47 4.56
CA ARG A 275 -16.47 -26.64 5.44
C ARG A 275 -15.59 -27.83 5.01
N ARG A 276 -15.07 -27.83 3.78
CA ARG A 276 -14.10 -28.83 3.31
C ARG A 276 -12.66 -28.52 3.74
N HIS A 277 -12.43 -27.32 4.27
CA HIS A 277 -11.15 -26.76 4.67
C HIS A 277 -11.16 -26.50 6.17
N GLU A 278 -10.04 -26.00 6.70
CA GLU A 278 -9.86 -25.80 8.12
C GLU A 278 -9.42 -24.35 8.41
N PHE A 279 -10.00 -23.76 9.44
CA PHE A 279 -9.74 -22.40 9.88
C PHE A 279 -9.43 -22.44 11.38
N ILE A 280 -8.19 -22.14 11.77
CA ILE A 280 -7.71 -22.24 13.15
C ILE A 280 -7.47 -20.84 13.69
N VAL A 281 -8.28 -20.43 14.68
CA VAL A 281 -8.11 -19.16 15.39
C VAL A 281 -7.10 -19.35 16.53
N ASP A 282 -5.82 -19.14 16.25
CA ASP A 282 -4.75 -19.19 17.26
C ASP A 282 -3.53 -18.35 16.83
N ASP A 283 -2.62 -18.09 17.77
CA ASP A 283 -1.27 -17.62 17.46
C ASP A 283 -0.58 -18.65 16.54
N CYS A 284 -0.03 -18.18 15.42
CA CYS A 284 0.47 -19.07 14.38
C CYS A 284 1.64 -19.96 14.84
N LEU A 285 2.46 -19.50 15.80
CA LEU A 285 3.55 -20.33 16.34
C LEU A 285 3.03 -21.38 17.33
N ASN A 286 1.97 -21.06 18.08
CA ASN A 286 1.28 -22.04 18.92
C ASN A 286 0.60 -23.12 18.06
N ALA A 287 -0.16 -22.71 17.05
CA ALA A 287 -0.80 -23.64 16.12
C ALA A 287 0.23 -24.54 15.44
N LEU A 288 1.35 -23.97 14.97
CA LEU A 288 2.40 -24.75 14.33
C LEU A 288 2.96 -25.85 15.26
N ARG A 289 3.17 -25.54 16.55
CA ARG A 289 3.58 -26.54 17.55
C ARG A 289 2.53 -27.63 17.78
N GLN A 290 1.25 -27.27 17.82
CA GLN A 290 0.15 -28.24 17.98
C GLN A 290 0.08 -29.18 16.77
N LEU A 291 0.04 -28.62 15.55
CA LEU A 291 0.02 -29.38 14.30
C LEU A 291 1.23 -30.32 14.19
N GLN A 292 2.41 -29.87 14.63
CA GLN A 292 3.61 -30.69 14.71
C GLN A 292 3.46 -31.83 15.74
N GLY A 293 2.92 -31.56 16.93
CA GLY A 293 2.66 -32.56 17.97
C GLY A 293 1.64 -33.62 17.56
N GLU A 294 0.69 -33.25 16.68
CA GLU A 294 -0.27 -34.15 16.04
C GLU A 294 0.32 -34.96 14.88
N GLY A 295 1.58 -34.71 14.49
CA GLY A 295 2.22 -35.37 13.35
C GLY A 295 1.62 -34.97 11.99
N ARG A 296 0.98 -33.80 11.90
CA ARG A 296 0.36 -33.33 10.65
C ARG A 296 1.43 -32.89 9.65
N LEU A 297 1.28 -33.36 8.42
CA LEU A 297 2.15 -33.04 7.29
C LEU A 297 1.37 -32.25 6.24
N PHE A 298 2.07 -31.37 5.54
CA PHE A 298 1.52 -30.54 4.46
C PHE A 298 2.51 -30.54 3.30
N ASP A 299 1.99 -30.53 2.08
CA ASP A 299 2.83 -30.48 0.87
C ASP A 299 3.39 -29.06 0.63
N VAL A 300 2.65 -28.03 1.06
CA VAL A 300 3.04 -26.62 0.95
C VAL A 300 2.74 -25.90 2.25
N VAL A 301 3.70 -25.14 2.76
CA VAL A 301 3.55 -24.26 3.92
C VAL A 301 3.86 -22.83 3.49
N LEU A 302 2.90 -21.93 3.71
CA LEU A 302 3.03 -20.50 3.49
C LEU A 302 3.16 -19.79 4.85
N MET A 303 4.06 -18.82 4.89
CA MET A 303 4.35 -18.04 6.09
C MET A 303 4.59 -16.58 5.68
N ASP A 304 3.59 -15.73 5.92
CA ASP A 304 3.64 -14.29 5.62
C ASP A 304 3.41 -13.48 6.91
N PRO A 305 4.37 -13.47 7.85
CA PRO A 305 4.19 -12.80 9.11
C PRO A 305 4.20 -11.27 8.93
N PRO A 306 3.43 -10.53 9.74
CA PRO A 306 3.52 -9.08 9.76
C PRO A 306 4.90 -8.61 10.22
N SER A 307 5.36 -7.46 9.73
CA SER A 307 6.65 -6.87 10.13
C SER A 307 6.72 -6.54 11.63
N PHE A 308 5.57 -6.29 12.25
CA PHE A 308 5.39 -6.16 13.69
C PHE A 308 3.95 -6.52 14.05
N SER A 309 3.75 -7.36 15.07
CA SER A 309 2.41 -7.72 15.54
C SER A 309 2.40 -7.96 17.03
N THR A 310 1.33 -7.51 17.69
CA THR A 310 1.09 -7.84 19.09
C THR A 310 -0.23 -8.53 19.25
N THR A 311 -0.18 -9.77 19.71
CA THR A 311 -1.35 -10.46 20.25
C THR A 311 -1.45 -10.15 21.75
N LYS A 312 -2.59 -10.47 22.39
CA LYS A 312 -2.73 -10.36 23.86
C LYS A 312 -1.70 -11.22 24.63
N LYS A 313 -1.03 -12.19 23.98
CA LYS A 313 -0.11 -13.15 24.60
C LYS A 313 1.35 -13.08 24.08
N SER A 314 1.62 -12.37 22.98
CA SER A 314 2.95 -12.34 22.34
C SER A 314 3.20 -11.01 21.60
N ARG A 315 4.47 -10.59 21.55
CA ARG A 315 4.96 -9.50 20.70
C ARG A 315 5.92 -10.09 19.66
N PHE A 316 5.73 -9.75 18.40
CA PHE A 316 6.60 -10.06 17.27
C PHE A 316 7.01 -8.76 16.58
#